data_AF-A0A918GWF2-F1
#
_entry.id   AF-A0A918GWF2-F1
#
_cell.length_a   1.000
_cell.length_b   1.000
_cell.length_c   1.000
_cell.angle_alpha   90.00
_cell.angle_beta   90.00
_cell.angle_gamma   90.00
#
_symmetry.space_group_name_H-M   'P 1'
#
loop_
_entity.id
_entity.type
_entity.pdbx_description
1 polymer ?
#
loop_
_entity_poly.entity_id
_entity_poly.type
_entity_poly.pdbx_seq_one_letter_code
_entity_poly.pdbx_strand_id
1 'polypeptide(L)'
;MAVPVSAGTVPAALGGARPLDGLGLEAAGPPAGPWGGLVGEHLRLLGATGTDGASGGELALTGAGFEPVTARTVWSSGRSSELVDEATVQAATGVMAVHGRREGDPRGLAVDYAATAAGVLTVQGLLAALVGQARGGRAARVTTGVDRAGLLAVSQYLAAAGADEGEAAELAPGGPPFTSADGILFELETLDPGSWAVFWRALGAPEPAVRAGWRPFQFRYATACAPLPGALHTTARASSWEEVRAAARTSGTEVCALRTLTDRGIGEAPPWTLTPYGTAADNTCVKRQETAGGPLAGLTVLEAGRRVQAPLAAHLLGLLGAEVIRIEPPGGDPLRGMPPACSGVSARWLALNRGKKAVEIDIKSAGDRRRLVELAASADVFLHNWAPGKAAALGLDHEDLAAANPALVYAYTSGWAGRVPDAPMGTDFMVQARTGVGEAARPADEPPAPSLMTLLDVLGGLLGAEAVLAGLLLRERTGRGVRVDSSLLGAADALTAPALRRVAEGLPPRRPAGFRRPLRTADGWIAPTDSCAAAAAAYDLRELSGAEALALLRTHGLAATAVTTDLTALHHDPRFTGARSVTRDAHGASAVPDPWSFL
;
A
#
# COMPACT_ATOMS: atom_id res chain seq x y z
N MET A 1 -15.28 37.13 -5.98
CA MET A 1 -16.26 36.99 -4.88
C MET A 1 -16.39 35.52 -4.58
N ALA A 2 -15.89 35.10 -3.42
CA ALA A 2 -15.91 33.70 -2.99
C ALA A 2 -17.35 33.32 -2.61
N VAL A 3 -17.87 32.26 -3.23
CA VAL A 3 -19.12 31.61 -2.81
C VAL A 3 -18.78 30.76 -1.58
N PRO A 4 -19.49 30.90 -0.46
CA PRO A 4 -19.22 30.08 0.72
C PRO A 4 -19.58 28.63 0.40
N VAL A 5 -18.59 27.74 0.50
CA VAL A 5 -18.80 26.30 0.45
C VAL A 5 -19.56 25.93 1.72
N SER A 6 -20.84 25.64 1.56
CA SER A 6 -21.67 25.01 2.57
C SER A 6 -20.96 23.74 3.05
N ALA A 7 -20.81 23.60 4.36
CA ALA A 7 -20.40 22.37 5.02
C ALA A 7 -21.43 21.28 4.66
N GLY A 8 -21.16 20.58 3.56
CA GLY A 8 -21.90 19.40 3.14
C GLY A 8 -21.72 18.35 4.23
N THR A 9 -22.82 17.96 4.84
CA THR A 9 -22.90 16.90 5.82
C THR A 9 -22.31 15.63 5.20
N VAL A 10 -21.24 15.11 5.81
CA VAL A 10 -20.67 13.81 5.47
C VAL A 10 -21.81 12.78 5.48
N PRO A 11 -22.02 11.95 4.44
CA PRO A 11 -22.88 10.80 4.58
C PRO A 11 -22.22 9.92 5.64
N ALA A 12 -22.83 9.86 6.83
CA ALA A 12 -22.45 8.92 7.86
C ALA A 12 -22.69 7.50 7.31
N ALA A 13 -21.71 6.93 6.62
CA ALA A 13 -21.78 5.58 6.05
C ALA A 13 -21.56 4.48 7.11
N LEU A 14 -21.73 4.83 8.40
CA LEU A 14 -21.71 3.90 9.54
C LEU A 14 -23.05 4.01 10.29
N GLY A 15 -24.18 3.95 9.57
CA GLY A 15 -25.50 3.82 10.16
C GLY A 15 -25.69 2.41 10.74
N GLY A 16 -25.02 2.08 11.85
CA GLY A 16 -25.08 0.75 12.46
C GLY A 16 -24.01 0.51 13.52
N ALA A 17 -23.99 -0.70 14.07
CA ALA A 17 -22.95 -1.14 15.02
C ALA A 17 -21.57 -1.10 14.35
N ARG A 18 -20.57 -0.60 15.08
CA ARG A 18 -19.16 -0.54 14.66
C ARG A 18 -18.33 -1.56 15.44
N PRO A 19 -17.23 -2.08 14.85
CA PRO A 19 -16.49 -3.18 15.45
C PRO A 19 -15.87 -2.85 16.82
N LEU A 20 -15.58 -1.59 17.11
CA LEU A 20 -14.99 -1.15 18.38
C LEU A 20 -15.97 -0.44 19.33
N ASP A 21 -17.27 -0.45 19.06
CA ASP A 21 -18.25 0.17 19.96
C ASP A 21 -18.11 -0.38 21.40
N GLY A 22 -18.09 0.50 22.40
CA GLY A 22 -17.93 0.11 23.80
C GLY A 22 -16.51 -0.27 24.23
N LEU A 23 -15.49 -0.12 23.35
CA LEU A 23 -14.09 -0.16 23.76
C LEU A 23 -13.54 1.25 24.05
N GLY A 24 -12.88 1.38 25.20
CA GLY A 24 -12.09 2.52 25.60
C GLY A 24 -10.72 2.51 24.91
N LEU A 25 -10.29 3.66 24.38
CA LEU A 25 -8.95 3.90 23.87
C LEU A 25 -8.16 4.73 24.88
N GLU A 26 -7.08 4.14 25.39
CA GLU A 26 -6.11 4.83 26.25
C GLU A 26 -4.75 4.89 25.57
N ALA A 27 -4.02 5.99 25.79
CA ALA A 27 -2.67 6.17 25.29
C ALA A 27 -1.75 6.54 26.45
N ALA A 28 -0.61 5.87 26.54
CA ALA A 28 0.39 6.06 27.59
C ALA A 28 1.80 6.20 27.01
N GLY A 29 2.72 6.74 27.82
CA GLY A 29 4.11 6.92 27.45
C GLY A 29 4.38 8.17 26.60
N PRO A 30 5.58 8.26 25.98
CA PRO A 30 6.00 9.45 25.23
C PRO A 30 5.18 9.66 23.94
N PRO A 31 5.19 10.87 23.35
CA PRO A 31 4.66 11.17 22.01
C PRO A 31 4.81 10.03 21.01
N ALA A 32 3.69 9.52 20.51
CA ALA A 32 3.69 8.63 19.36
C ALA A 32 4.41 9.31 18.18
N GLY A 33 5.07 8.51 17.34
CA GLY A 33 5.64 9.01 16.09
C GLY A 33 4.57 9.49 15.10
N PRO A 34 4.96 9.82 13.86
CA PRO A 34 4.05 10.36 12.84
C PRO A 34 2.80 9.50 12.56
N TRP A 35 2.82 8.21 12.92
CA TRP A 35 1.70 7.28 12.81
C TRP A 35 0.58 7.49 13.83
N GLY A 36 0.85 8.10 15.00
CA GLY A 36 -0.10 8.10 16.13
C GLY A 36 -1.44 8.77 15.79
N GLY A 37 -1.39 9.85 15.02
CA GLY A 37 -2.58 10.54 14.54
C GLY A 37 -3.47 9.66 13.64
N LEU A 38 -2.87 8.82 12.80
CA LEU A 38 -3.58 7.87 11.93
C LEU A 38 -4.18 6.73 12.74
N VAL A 39 -3.42 6.13 13.66
CA VAL A 39 -3.89 5.00 14.47
C VAL A 39 -5.11 5.42 15.30
N GLY A 40 -5.02 6.55 16.00
CA GLY A 40 -6.14 7.08 16.78
C GLY A 40 -7.35 7.42 15.92
N GLU A 41 -7.15 7.96 14.72
CA GLU A 41 -8.22 8.27 13.77
C GLU A 41 -8.95 7.01 13.30
N HIS A 42 -8.23 5.99 12.84
CA HIS A 42 -8.82 4.73 12.39
C HIS A 42 -9.61 4.04 13.51
N LEU A 43 -9.04 3.94 14.72
CA LEU A 43 -9.72 3.33 15.87
C LEU A 43 -11.01 4.08 16.23
N ARG A 44 -11.02 5.42 16.16
CA ARG A 44 -12.23 6.24 16.39
C ARG A 44 -13.27 6.05 15.28
N LEU A 45 -12.86 6.02 14.02
CA LEU A 45 -13.76 5.72 12.90
C LEU A 45 -14.39 4.32 13.05
N LEU A 46 -13.66 3.36 13.64
CA LEU A 46 -14.15 2.01 13.97
C LEU A 46 -14.96 1.93 15.27
N GLY A 47 -15.10 3.02 16.02
CA GLY A 47 -16.02 3.16 17.15
C GLY A 47 -15.42 3.17 18.55
N ALA A 48 -14.09 3.14 18.69
CA ALA A 48 -13.45 3.27 20.00
C ALA A 48 -13.65 4.69 20.57
N THR A 49 -13.84 4.78 21.89
CA THR A 49 -14.06 6.05 22.62
C THR A 49 -12.90 6.31 23.58
N GLY A 50 -12.43 7.55 23.71
CA GLY A 50 -11.29 7.85 24.58
C GLY A 50 -10.76 9.26 24.38
N THR A 51 -9.76 9.67 25.16
CA THR A 51 -9.27 11.05 25.15
C THR A 51 -8.61 11.43 23.83
N ASP A 52 -8.81 12.68 23.41
CA ASP A 52 -8.30 13.29 22.17
C ASP A 52 -6.77 13.48 22.13
N GLY A 53 -6.03 12.76 22.99
CA GLY A 53 -4.59 12.86 23.18
C GLY A 53 -3.88 11.53 22.95
N ALA A 54 -4.15 10.83 21.85
CA ALA A 54 -3.42 9.64 21.40
C ALA A 54 -1.95 9.94 21.00
N SER A 55 -1.28 10.78 21.77
CA SER A 55 0.15 11.03 21.74
C SER A 55 0.91 10.03 22.60
N GLY A 56 0.30 9.01 23.19
CA GLY A 56 1.08 7.96 23.87
C GLY A 56 1.66 6.95 22.86
N GLY A 57 2.93 6.61 22.99
CA GLY A 57 3.61 5.60 22.17
C GLY A 57 3.16 4.16 22.43
N GLU A 58 2.43 3.93 23.53
CA GLU A 58 1.72 2.68 23.82
C GLU A 58 0.22 2.96 23.88
N LEU A 59 -0.56 2.17 23.15
CA LEU A 59 -2.01 2.26 23.06
C LEU A 59 -2.65 1.05 23.74
N ALA A 60 -3.81 1.23 24.36
CA ALA A 60 -4.58 0.15 24.95
C ALA A 60 -6.06 0.26 24.54
N LEU A 61 -6.65 -0.87 24.18
CA LEU A 61 -8.08 -1.03 24.00
C LEU A 61 -8.65 -1.89 25.14
N THR A 62 -9.65 -1.38 25.84
CA THR A 62 -10.26 -2.03 27.01
C THR A 62 -11.79 -2.00 26.93
N GLY A 63 -12.46 -3.00 27.51
CA GLY A 63 -13.92 -3.03 27.59
C GLY A 63 -14.59 -3.98 26.60
N ALA A 64 -15.91 -3.84 26.45
CA ALA A 64 -16.78 -4.70 25.63
C ALA A 64 -16.61 -6.22 25.85
N GLY A 65 -16.15 -6.66 27.03
CA GLY A 65 -15.95 -8.07 27.37
C GLY A 65 -14.65 -8.68 26.82
N PHE A 66 -13.76 -7.87 26.24
CA PHE A 66 -12.42 -8.29 25.82
C PHE A 66 -11.41 -8.13 26.94
N GLU A 67 -10.39 -8.99 26.94
CA GLU A 67 -9.19 -8.76 27.73
C GLU A 67 -8.42 -7.57 27.14
N PRO A 68 -7.77 -6.72 27.97
CA PRO A 68 -7.01 -5.57 27.47
C PRO A 68 -6.01 -5.95 26.37
N VAL A 69 -6.09 -5.27 25.23
CA VAL A 69 -5.12 -5.42 24.14
C VAL A 69 -4.27 -4.15 24.06
N THR A 70 -2.95 -4.28 24.17
CA THR A 70 -2.04 -3.15 23.98
C THR A 70 -1.26 -3.24 22.68
N ALA A 71 -0.92 -2.08 22.11
CA ALA A 71 -0.08 -1.98 20.93
C ALA A 71 1.00 -0.93 21.09
N ARG A 72 2.18 -1.23 20.55
CA ARG A 72 3.31 -0.31 20.47
C ARG A 72 3.89 -0.30 19.07
N THR A 73 4.11 0.88 18.52
CA THR A 73 4.83 1.06 17.26
C THR A 73 6.22 1.60 17.54
N VAL A 74 7.24 1.05 16.88
CA VAL A 74 8.64 1.42 17.06
C VAL A 74 9.34 1.65 15.72
N TRP A 75 10.26 2.61 15.65
CA TRP A 75 11.03 2.87 14.42
C TRP A 75 11.83 1.65 13.96
N SER A 76 12.47 0.95 14.90
CA SER A 76 13.08 -0.35 14.67
C SER A 76 12.51 -1.41 15.60
N SER A 77 12.17 -2.56 15.03
CA SER A 77 11.82 -3.78 15.78
C SER A 77 13.03 -4.39 16.50
N GLY A 78 14.22 -3.78 16.39
CA GLY A 78 15.44 -4.20 17.07
C GLY A 78 16.15 -3.12 17.85
N ARG A 79 17.35 -3.46 18.34
CA ARG A 79 18.19 -2.55 19.14
C ARG A 79 19.00 -1.58 18.29
N SER A 80 18.68 -1.43 17.00
CA SER A 80 19.37 -0.48 16.14
C SER A 80 19.01 0.94 16.59
N SER A 81 19.99 1.66 17.15
CA SER A 81 19.85 3.06 17.50
C SER A 81 19.92 3.99 16.28
N GLU A 82 20.13 3.44 15.08
CA GLU A 82 20.29 4.22 13.85
C GLU A 82 18.95 4.58 13.19
N LEU A 83 17.93 3.70 13.31
CA LEU A 83 16.63 3.91 12.68
C LEU A 83 15.71 4.62 13.67
N VAL A 84 15.60 5.94 13.53
CA VAL A 84 14.96 6.82 14.52
C VAL A 84 13.88 7.71 13.93
N ASP A 85 13.75 7.73 12.60
CA ASP A 85 12.74 8.49 11.87
C ASP A 85 12.45 7.89 10.48
N GLU A 86 11.59 8.57 9.73
CA GLU A 86 11.17 8.14 8.41
C GLU A 86 12.32 8.16 7.39
N ALA A 87 13.22 9.16 7.44
CA ALA A 87 14.36 9.25 6.54
C ALA A 87 15.32 8.06 6.71
N THR A 88 15.69 7.76 7.95
CA THR A 88 16.60 6.66 8.27
C THR A 88 15.99 5.29 7.95
N VAL A 89 14.68 5.11 8.16
CA VAL A 89 13.98 3.88 7.75
C VAL A 89 13.91 3.74 6.22
N GLN A 90 13.53 4.80 5.49
CA GLN A 90 13.48 4.74 4.03
C GLN A 90 14.86 4.42 3.43
N ALA A 91 15.92 4.98 4.01
CA ALA A 91 17.29 4.72 3.61
C ALA A 91 17.69 3.25 3.84
N ALA A 92 17.43 2.72 5.04
CA ALA A 92 17.84 1.38 5.41
C ALA A 92 17.08 0.27 4.69
N THR A 93 15.79 0.49 4.40
CA THR A 93 14.90 -0.53 3.84
C THR A 93 14.95 -0.60 2.31
N GLY A 94 15.69 0.29 1.65
CA GLY A 94 15.79 0.34 0.19
C GLY A 94 14.66 1.13 -0.49
N VAL A 95 13.73 1.72 0.27
CA VAL A 95 12.67 2.59 -0.28
C VAL A 95 13.28 3.73 -1.10
N MET A 96 14.35 4.36 -0.60
CA MET A 96 15.02 5.45 -1.33
C MET A 96 15.60 5.01 -2.67
N ALA A 97 16.15 3.80 -2.72
CA ALA A 97 16.75 3.24 -3.93
C ALA A 97 15.68 2.91 -4.96
N VAL A 98 14.56 2.28 -4.55
CA VAL A 98 13.46 1.94 -5.46
C VAL A 98 12.74 3.19 -5.95
N HIS A 99 12.42 4.14 -5.07
CA HIS A 99 11.77 5.40 -5.45
C HIS A 99 12.63 6.20 -6.44
N GLY A 100 13.94 6.25 -6.18
CA GLY A 100 14.92 6.99 -6.99
C GLY A 100 15.26 6.36 -8.34
N ARG A 101 14.81 5.13 -8.66
CA ARG A 101 15.12 4.48 -9.94
C ARG A 101 14.74 5.33 -11.15
N ARG A 102 13.67 6.11 -11.06
CA ARG A 102 13.25 7.05 -12.12
C ARG A 102 14.28 8.15 -12.36
N GLU A 103 14.91 8.66 -11.31
CA GLU A 103 15.92 9.72 -11.36
C GLU A 103 17.34 9.19 -11.63
N GLY A 104 17.60 7.91 -11.34
CA GLY A 104 18.90 7.26 -11.46
C GLY A 104 19.77 7.31 -10.21
N ASP A 105 19.40 8.12 -9.23
CA ASP A 105 20.03 8.20 -7.91
C ASP A 105 18.99 7.93 -6.82
N PRO A 106 19.38 7.44 -5.62
CA PRO A 106 18.45 7.29 -4.50
C PRO A 106 17.75 8.59 -4.13
N ARG A 107 16.44 8.53 -3.88
CA ARG A 107 15.58 9.66 -3.50
C ARG A 107 14.63 9.29 -2.38
N GLY A 108 14.53 10.11 -1.35
CA GLY A 108 13.51 9.95 -0.31
C GLY A 108 12.11 10.36 -0.79
N LEU A 109 11.10 9.65 -0.30
CA LEU A 109 9.71 10.09 -0.40
C LEU A 109 9.49 11.23 0.60
N ALA A 110 9.01 12.38 0.11
CA ALA A 110 8.71 13.53 0.98
C ALA A 110 7.46 13.35 1.87
N VAL A 111 6.74 12.22 1.71
CA VAL A 111 5.63 11.77 2.57
C VAL A 111 6.11 10.78 3.63
N ASP A 112 5.38 10.70 4.75
CA ASP A 112 5.65 9.78 5.86
C ASP A 112 5.14 8.36 5.56
N TYR A 113 5.67 7.74 4.51
CA TYR A 113 5.13 6.51 3.93
C TYR A 113 5.32 5.27 4.82
N ALA A 114 6.53 5.02 5.32
CA ALA A 114 6.80 3.87 6.18
C ALA A 114 6.04 4.00 7.52
N ALA A 115 6.01 5.20 8.10
CA ALA A 115 5.22 5.51 9.29
C ALA A 115 3.71 5.33 9.05
N THR A 116 3.17 5.81 7.92
CA THR A 116 1.75 5.61 7.56
C THR A 116 1.42 4.12 7.46
N ALA A 117 2.24 3.35 6.76
CA ALA A 117 2.09 1.91 6.64
C ALA A 117 2.16 1.20 8.01
N ALA A 118 3.09 1.60 8.88
CA ALA A 118 3.22 1.06 10.24
C ALA A 118 2.01 1.38 11.13
N GLY A 119 1.41 2.56 10.97
CA GLY A 119 0.17 2.93 11.65
C GLY A 119 -0.99 2.00 11.28
N VAL A 120 -1.22 1.79 9.98
CA VAL A 120 -2.23 0.83 9.49
C VAL A 120 -1.96 -0.58 10.02
N LEU A 121 -0.69 -1.03 9.98
CA LEU A 121 -0.31 -2.33 10.54
C LEU A 121 -0.57 -2.40 12.05
N THR A 122 -0.37 -1.32 12.80
CA THR A 122 -0.68 -1.29 14.25
C THR A 122 -2.16 -1.49 14.51
N VAL A 123 -3.04 -0.84 13.73
CA VAL A 123 -4.50 -1.05 13.80
C VAL A 123 -4.87 -2.49 13.43
N GLN A 124 -4.28 -3.04 12.37
CA GLN A 124 -4.47 -4.45 11.99
C GLN A 124 -4.12 -5.40 13.14
N GLY A 125 -2.99 -5.18 13.81
CA GLY A 125 -2.58 -6.05 14.92
C GLY A 125 -3.55 -6.00 16.10
N LEU A 126 -4.04 -4.81 16.46
CA LEU A 126 -5.08 -4.64 17.49
C LEU A 126 -6.37 -5.39 17.10
N LEU A 127 -6.86 -5.20 15.88
CA LEU A 127 -8.07 -5.86 15.39
C LEU A 127 -7.88 -7.38 15.33
N ALA A 128 -6.74 -7.87 14.85
CA ALA A 128 -6.43 -9.29 14.79
C ALA A 128 -6.41 -9.92 16.19
N ALA A 129 -5.83 -9.24 17.19
CA ALA A 129 -5.86 -9.71 18.57
C ALA A 129 -7.29 -9.80 19.12
N LEU A 130 -8.15 -8.80 18.86
CA LEU A 130 -9.56 -8.82 19.25
C LEU A 130 -10.36 -9.93 18.55
N VAL A 131 -10.14 -10.14 17.24
CA VAL A 131 -10.72 -11.28 16.51
C VAL A 131 -10.27 -12.60 17.12
N GLY A 132 -8.98 -12.73 17.43
CA GLY A 132 -8.42 -13.89 18.12
C GLY A 132 -9.08 -14.14 19.47
N GLN A 133 -9.24 -13.12 20.30
CA GLN A 133 -9.92 -13.22 21.60
C GLN A 133 -11.39 -13.62 21.46
N ALA A 134 -12.13 -13.04 20.51
CA ALA A 134 -13.52 -13.41 20.23
C ALA A 134 -13.68 -14.91 19.91
N ARG A 135 -12.61 -15.53 19.41
CA ARG A 135 -12.55 -16.94 19.03
C ARG A 135 -11.86 -17.85 20.07
N GLY A 136 -11.54 -17.32 21.26
CA GLY A 136 -10.96 -18.06 22.38
C GLY A 136 -9.42 -17.97 22.49
N GLY A 137 -8.77 -17.15 21.68
CA GLY A 137 -7.35 -16.85 21.79
C GLY A 137 -7.01 -15.91 22.96
N ARG A 138 -5.72 -15.70 23.21
CA ARG A 138 -5.20 -14.90 24.36
C ARG A 138 -4.24 -13.77 23.97
N ALA A 139 -4.18 -13.39 22.70
CA ALA A 139 -3.27 -12.33 22.26
C ALA A 139 -3.61 -11.02 23.01
N ALA A 140 -2.62 -10.47 23.71
CA ALA A 140 -2.82 -9.31 24.58
C ALA A 140 -1.89 -8.15 24.24
N ARG A 141 -0.75 -8.40 23.58
CA ARG A 141 0.19 -7.33 23.20
C ARG A 141 0.67 -7.46 21.77
N VAL A 142 0.72 -6.33 21.07
CA VAL A 142 1.16 -6.21 19.68
C VAL A 142 2.32 -5.23 19.61
N THR A 143 3.40 -5.61 18.93
CA THR A 143 4.45 -4.67 18.52
C THR A 143 4.54 -4.60 17.00
N THR A 144 4.61 -3.39 16.45
CA THR A 144 4.79 -3.13 15.02
C THR A 144 6.04 -2.30 14.78
N GLY A 145 6.84 -2.69 13.78
CA GLY A 145 8.04 -1.94 13.38
C GLY A 145 7.84 -1.11 12.12
N VAL A 146 8.29 0.15 12.13
CA VAL A 146 8.32 0.99 10.94
C VAL A 146 9.34 0.48 9.93
N ASP A 147 10.46 -0.05 10.41
CA ASP A 147 11.43 -0.79 9.60
C ASP A 147 10.80 -1.99 8.85
N ARG A 148 9.88 -2.73 9.48
CA ARG A 148 9.13 -3.81 8.82
C ARG A 148 8.20 -3.30 7.74
N ALA A 149 7.50 -2.21 8.02
CA ALA A 149 6.63 -1.56 7.05
C ALA A 149 7.42 -1.11 5.81
N GLY A 150 8.63 -0.55 6.02
CA GLY A 150 9.54 -0.19 4.93
C GLY A 150 10.03 -1.40 4.12
N LEU A 151 10.43 -2.50 4.77
CA LEU A 151 10.79 -3.74 4.06
C LEU A 151 9.60 -4.31 3.28
N LEU A 152 8.41 -4.35 3.88
CA LEU A 152 7.19 -4.83 3.24
C LEU A 152 6.86 -4.00 1.99
N ALA A 153 7.06 -2.68 2.05
CA ALA A 153 6.83 -1.78 0.94
C ALA A 153 7.70 -2.08 -0.29
N VAL A 154 8.92 -2.59 -0.07
CA VAL A 154 9.82 -2.95 -1.16
C VAL A 154 9.86 -4.45 -1.47
N SER A 155 9.08 -5.27 -0.76
CA SER A 155 9.17 -6.74 -0.78
C SER A 155 9.18 -7.36 -2.19
N GLN A 156 8.32 -6.89 -3.10
CA GLN A 156 8.30 -7.38 -4.48
C GLN A 156 9.56 -7.01 -5.28
N TYR A 157 10.15 -5.84 -5.02
CA TYR A 157 11.38 -5.39 -5.69
C TYR A 157 12.60 -6.10 -5.10
N LEU A 158 12.58 -6.36 -3.79
CA LEU A 158 13.59 -7.15 -3.10
C LEU A 158 13.58 -8.60 -3.60
N ALA A 159 12.41 -9.23 -3.68
CA ALA A 159 12.29 -10.58 -4.23
C ALA A 159 12.80 -10.65 -5.67
N ALA A 160 12.46 -9.66 -6.51
CA ALA A 160 12.96 -9.59 -7.87
C ALA A 160 14.49 -9.40 -7.93
N ALA A 161 15.06 -8.53 -7.11
CA ALA A 161 16.51 -8.32 -7.05
C ALA A 161 17.28 -9.57 -6.59
N GLY A 162 16.68 -10.36 -5.69
CA GLY A 162 17.29 -11.58 -5.16
C GLY A 162 17.04 -12.85 -5.99
N ALA A 163 16.42 -12.72 -7.17
CA ALA A 163 16.08 -13.84 -8.05
C ALA A 163 17.27 -14.29 -8.91
N ASP A 164 17.20 -15.53 -9.40
CA ASP A 164 18.28 -16.14 -10.19
C ASP A 164 18.25 -15.67 -11.66
N GLU A 165 17.08 -15.26 -12.14
CA GLU A 165 16.86 -14.77 -13.51
C GLU A 165 16.98 -13.25 -13.63
N GLY A 166 17.16 -12.76 -14.87
CA GLY A 166 17.17 -11.33 -15.17
C GLY A 166 15.77 -10.71 -15.25
N GLU A 167 15.70 -9.39 -15.08
CA GLU A 167 14.46 -8.62 -15.13
C GLU A 167 13.74 -8.68 -16.49
N ALA A 168 12.42 -8.54 -16.44
CA ALA A 168 11.60 -8.51 -17.65
C ALA A 168 11.80 -7.23 -18.47
N ALA A 169 12.24 -6.13 -17.86
CA ALA A 169 12.51 -4.86 -18.50
C ALA A 169 13.79 -4.24 -17.93
N GLU A 170 14.44 -3.40 -18.71
CA GLU A 170 15.65 -2.69 -18.29
C GLU A 170 15.38 -1.81 -17.07
N LEU A 171 16.27 -1.89 -16.07
CA LEU A 171 16.27 -1.02 -14.91
C LEU A 171 17.13 0.21 -15.21
N ALA A 172 16.51 1.22 -15.85
CA ALA A 172 17.17 2.48 -16.18
C ALA A 172 16.26 3.68 -15.87
N PRO A 173 16.85 4.88 -15.69
CA PRO A 173 16.09 6.09 -15.37
C PRO A 173 15.08 6.48 -16.44
N GLY A 174 14.05 7.20 -16.02
CA GLY A 174 13.00 7.72 -16.88
C GLY A 174 11.63 7.12 -16.60
N GLY A 175 10.64 7.71 -17.28
CA GLY A 175 9.24 7.33 -17.19
C GLY A 175 8.33 8.55 -17.17
N PRO A 176 7.01 8.32 -17.03
CA PRO A 176 6.06 9.40 -16.85
C PRO A 176 6.28 10.16 -15.51
N PRO A 177 5.66 11.34 -15.33
CA PRO A 177 4.59 11.95 -16.13
C PRO A 177 5.05 12.51 -17.48
N PHE A 178 4.10 12.68 -18.38
CA PHE A 178 4.28 13.42 -19.63
C PHE A 178 3.88 14.89 -19.44
N THR A 179 4.31 15.76 -20.34
CA THR A 179 3.94 17.18 -20.36
C THR A 179 3.36 17.50 -21.73
N SER A 180 2.18 18.10 -21.76
CA SER A 180 1.54 18.63 -22.99
C SER A 180 2.16 19.98 -23.42
N ALA A 181 1.83 20.44 -24.62
CA ALA A 181 2.28 21.72 -25.17
C ALA A 181 1.83 22.94 -24.32
N ASP A 182 0.67 22.84 -23.69
CA ASP A 182 0.07 23.81 -22.78
C ASP A 182 0.51 23.63 -21.32
N GLY A 183 1.52 22.78 -21.06
CA GLY A 183 2.17 22.65 -19.76
C GLY A 183 1.44 21.77 -18.76
N ILE A 184 0.36 21.10 -19.15
CA ILE A 184 -0.34 20.13 -18.29
C ILE A 184 0.54 18.89 -18.14
N LEU A 185 0.93 18.60 -16.90
CA LEU A 185 1.51 17.31 -16.53
C LEU A 185 0.40 16.27 -16.46
N PHE A 186 0.60 15.13 -17.11
CA PHE A 186 -0.39 14.06 -17.11
C PHE A 186 0.25 12.69 -17.04
N GLU A 187 -0.56 11.76 -16.53
CA GLU A 187 -0.31 10.34 -16.62
C GLU A 187 -1.13 9.65 -17.70
N LEU A 188 -0.59 8.56 -18.24
CA LEU A 188 -1.21 7.69 -19.23
C LEU A 188 -1.37 6.29 -18.64
N GLU A 189 -2.53 5.67 -18.84
CA GLU A 189 -2.77 4.27 -18.47
C GLU A 189 -3.40 3.48 -19.61
N THR A 190 -2.89 2.26 -19.79
CA THR A 190 -3.52 1.23 -20.62
C THR A 190 -2.92 -0.13 -20.30
N LEU A 191 -3.77 -1.16 -20.37
CA LEU A 191 -3.37 -2.56 -20.22
C LEU A 191 -3.24 -3.29 -21.56
N ASP A 192 -3.55 -2.61 -22.66
CA ASP A 192 -3.59 -3.16 -24.01
C ASP A 192 -2.50 -2.53 -24.90
N PRO A 193 -1.62 -3.35 -25.53
CA PRO A 193 -0.58 -2.85 -26.42
C PRO A 193 -1.13 -2.19 -27.70
N GLY A 194 -2.32 -2.60 -28.15
CA GLY A 194 -3.00 -2.01 -29.30
C GLY A 194 -3.45 -0.58 -28.99
N SER A 195 -4.15 -0.37 -27.87
CA SER A 195 -4.53 0.95 -27.37
C SER A 195 -3.31 1.86 -27.18
N TRP A 196 -2.21 1.33 -26.62
CA TRP A 196 -0.94 2.06 -26.53
C TRP A 196 -0.45 2.54 -27.91
N ALA A 197 -0.42 1.64 -28.89
CA ALA A 197 0.08 1.98 -30.23
C ALA A 197 -0.82 3.00 -30.94
N VAL A 198 -2.14 2.84 -30.84
CA VAL A 198 -3.12 3.78 -31.44
C VAL A 198 -2.99 5.17 -30.82
N PHE A 199 -2.86 5.27 -29.50
CA PHE A 199 -2.71 6.55 -28.79
C PHE A 199 -1.50 7.34 -29.31
N TRP A 200 -0.33 6.71 -29.32
CA TRP A 200 0.90 7.41 -29.72
C TRP A 200 0.95 7.73 -31.21
N ARG A 201 0.39 6.87 -32.08
CA ARG A 201 0.26 7.17 -33.51
C ARG A 201 -0.68 8.34 -33.77
N ALA A 202 -1.77 8.46 -33.02
CA ALA A 202 -2.70 9.58 -33.13
C ALA A 202 -2.03 10.92 -32.79
N LEU A 203 -1.03 10.92 -31.90
CA LEU A 203 -0.21 12.09 -31.58
C LEU A 203 1.00 12.28 -32.53
N GLY A 204 1.19 11.39 -33.51
CA GLY A 204 2.30 11.48 -34.47
C GLY A 204 3.64 10.98 -33.94
N ALA A 205 3.67 10.13 -32.92
CA ALA A 205 4.91 9.57 -32.40
C ALA A 205 5.60 8.64 -33.43
N PRO A 206 6.94 8.62 -33.52
CA PRO A 206 7.66 7.70 -34.38
C PRO A 206 7.43 6.23 -34.00
N GLU A 207 7.08 5.38 -34.98
CA GLU A 207 6.78 3.96 -34.76
C GLU A 207 7.85 3.18 -33.97
N PRO A 208 9.18 3.40 -34.18
CA PRO A 208 10.20 2.74 -33.36
C PRO A 208 10.10 3.11 -31.87
N ALA A 209 9.76 4.36 -31.54
CA ALA A 209 9.60 4.83 -30.17
C ALA A 209 8.34 4.22 -29.53
N VAL A 210 7.24 4.14 -30.29
CA VAL A 210 6.00 3.49 -29.82
C VAL A 210 6.24 2.03 -29.45
N ARG A 211 6.93 1.28 -30.32
CA ARG A 211 7.27 -0.13 -30.09
C ARG A 211 8.20 -0.30 -28.89
N ALA A 212 9.27 0.50 -28.82
CA ALA A 212 10.26 0.40 -27.76
C ALA A 212 9.71 0.81 -26.38
N GLY A 213 8.74 1.74 -26.35
CA GLY A 213 8.16 2.23 -25.09
C GLY A 213 7.18 1.26 -24.41
N TRP A 214 6.56 0.33 -25.15
CA TRP A 214 5.50 -0.53 -24.57
C TRP A 214 6.01 -1.39 -23.42
N ARG A 215 7.15 -2.08 -23.59
CA ARG A 215 7.65 -3.03 -22.60
C ARG A 215 8.04 -2.33 -21.28
N PRO A 216 8.88 -1.26 -21.28
CA PRO A 216 9.14 -0.49 -20.07
C PRO A 216 7.86 0.07 -19.42
N PHE A 217 6.91 0.58 -20.22
CA PHE A 217 5.64 1.08 -19.70
C PHE A 217 4.83 -0.01 -19.01
N GLN A 218 4.69 -1.19 -19.64
CA GLN A 218 3.93 -2.32 -19.12
C GLN A 218 4.48 -2.82 -17.78
N PHE A 219 5.80 -2.88 -17.64
CA PHE A 219 6.48 -3.42 -16.46
C PHE A 219 6.80 -2.36 -15.39
N ARG A 220 6.45 -1.08 -15.59
CA ARG A 220 6.82 0.00 -14.67
C ARG A 220 6.38 -0.20 -13.22
N TYR A 221 5.22 -0.85 -13.01
CA TYR A 221 4.72 -1.20 -11.67
C TYR A 221 5.59 -2.26 -10.97
N ALA A 222 6.29 -3.08 -11.75
CA ALA A 222 7.13 -4.17 -11.27
C ALA A 222 8.57 -3.69 -11.04
N THR A 223 9.06 -2.75 -11.86
CA THR A 223 10.45 -2.28 -11.85
C THR A 223 10.65 -0.95 -11.11
N ALA A 224 9.59 -0.18 -10.86
CA ALA A 224 9.63 1.19 -10.34
C ALA A 224 10.44 2.17 -11.20
N CYS A 225 10.57 1.88 -12.50
CA CYS A 225 11.14 2.76 -13.51
C CYS A 225 10.53 2.43 -14.88
N ALA A 226 10.62 3.36 -15.82
CA ALA A 226 10.16 3.12 -17.18
C ALA A 226 11.07 3.90 -18.14
N PRO A 227 12.22 3.38 -18.56
CA PRO A 227 13.11 4.06 -19.51
C PRO A 227 12.44 4.21 -20.89
N LEU A 228 11.56 5.21 -21.02
CA LEU A 228 10.78 5.46 -22.22
C LEU A 228 11.62 6.23 -23.24
N PRO A 229 11.45 5.96 -24.55
CA PRO A 229 12.12 6.74 -25.58
C PRO A 229 11.77 8.24 -25.47
N GLY A 230 12.79 9.11 -25.47
CA GLY A 230 12.60 10.56 -25.36
C GLY A 230 11.70 11.18 -26.45
N ALA A 231 11.56 10.49 -27.60
CA ALA A 231 10.63 10.86 -28.65
C ALA A 231 9.16 10.87 -28.19
N LEU A 232 8.75 9.99 -27.25
CA LEU A 232 7.39 9.98 -26.70
C LEU A 232 7.13 11.24 -25.86
N HIS A 233 8.09 11.62 -25.02
CA HIS A 233 8.01 12.88 -24.25
C HIS A 233 8.02 14.12 -25.16
N THR A 234 8.80 14.08 -26.24
CA THR A 234 8.84 15.17 -27.23
C THR A 234 7.52 15.28 -27.99
N THR A 235 6.93 14.14 -28.36
CA THR A 235 5.62 14.08 -29.02
C THR A 235 4.52 14.63 -28.11
N ALA A 236 4.51 14.22 -26.83
CA ALA A 236 3.58 14.74 -25.85
C ALA A 236 3.71 16.27 -25.70
N ARG A 237 4.94 16.80 -25.62
CA ARG A 237 5.20 18.25 -25.52
C ARG A 237 4.83 19.05 -26.77
N ALA A 238 4.65 18.39 -27.91
CA ALA A 238 4.19 19.02 -29.15
C ALA A 238 2.66 18.99 -29.30
N SER A 239 1.95 18.22 -28.46
CA SER A 239 0.50 18.05 -28.52
C SER A 239 -0.17 18.83 -27.39
N SER A 240 -1.23 19.58 -27.71
CA SER A 240 -2.08 20.21 -26.69
C SER A 240 -2.81 19.15 -25.84
N TRP A 241 -3.22 19.54 -24.64
CA TRP A 241 -3.97 18.66 -23.76
C TRP A 241 -5.28 18.16 -24.38
N GLU A 242 -5.95 18.97 -25.21
CA GLU A 242 -7.15 18.51 -25.90
C GLU A 242 -6.86 17.44 -26.96
N GLU A 243 -5.75 17.57 -27.70
CA GLU A 243 -5.31 16.53 -28.64
C GLU A 243 -4.94 15.24 -27.90
N VAL A 244 -4.26 15.35 -26.74
CA VAL A 244 -3.96 14.20 -25.87
C VAL A 244 -5.25 13.51 -25.41
N ARG A 245 -6.25 14.26 -24.95
CA ARG A 245 -7.56 13.69 -24.56
C ARG A 245 -8.31 13.08 -25.74
N ALA A 246 -8.25 13.69 -26.92
CA ALA A 246 -8.87 13.16 -28.13
C ALA A 246 -8.22 11.85 -28.58
N ALA A 247 -6.89 11.77 -28.53
CA ALA A 247 -6.14 10.54 -28.78
C ALA A 247 -6.54 9.44 -27.80
N ALA A 248 -6.65 9.77 -26.50
CA ALA A 248 -7.07 8.84 -25.46
C ALA A 248 -8.48 8.26 -25.70
N ARG A 249 -9.45 9.14 -26.02
CA ARG A 249 -10.82 8.71 -26.38
C ARG A 249 -10.84 7.77 -27.58
N THR A 250 -9.99 8.02 -28.57
CA THR A 250 -9.93 7.24 -29.82
C THR A 250 -9.26 5.89 -29.62
N SER A 251 -8.22 5.82 -28.80
CA SER A 251 -7.44 4.61 -28.54
C SER A 251 -8.02 3.70 -27.47
N GLY A 252 -8.91 4.21 -26.62
CA GLY A 252 -9.38 3.53 -25.41
C GLY A 252 -8.35 3.54 -24.27
N THR A 253 -7.27 4.32 -24.40
CA THR A 253 -6.37 4.59 -23.27
C THR A 253 -6.98 5.65 -22.36
N GLU A 254 -6.53 5.73 -21.11
CA GLU A 254 -6.95 6.78 -20.20
C GLU A 254 -5.81 7.72 -19.87
N VAL A 255 -6.12 9.01 -19.76
CA VAL A 255 -5.16 10.03 -19.38
C VAL A 255 -5.69 10.80 -18.18
N CYS A 256 -4.79 11.14 -17.25
CA CYS A 256 -5.13 11.83 -16.01
C CYS A 256 -4.17 12.99 -15.79
N ALA A 257 -4.68 14.22 -15.78
CA ALA A 257 -3.87 15.37 -15.39
C ALA A 257 -3.45 15.23 -13.92
N LEU A 258 -2.18 15.54 -13.63
CA LEU A 258 -1.68 15.58 -12.26
C LEU A 258 -2.37 16.73 -11.52
N ARG A 259 -3.04 16.39 -10.42
CA ARG A 259 -3.66 17.35 -9.51
C ARG A 259 -2.69 17.71 -8.38
N THR A 260 -2.82 18.91 -7.85
CA THR A 260 -2.10 19.33 -6.65
C THR A 260 -2.85 18.94 -5.38
N LEU A 261 -2.17 19.03 -4.23
CA LEU A 261 -2.78 18.91 -2.91
C LEU A 261 -3.84 19.99 -2.67
N THR A 262 -3.66 21.17 -3.25
CA THR A 262 -4.65 22.27 -3.20
C THR A 262 -5.92 21.90 -3.98
N ASP A 263 -5.79 21.29 -5.16
CA ASP A 263 -6.93 20.90 -6.00
C ASP A 263 -7.75 19.75 -5.41
N ARG A 264 -7.14 18.92 -4.55
CA ARG A 264 -7.81 17.78 -3.92
C ARG A 264 -8.90 18.23 -2.93
N GLY A 265 -8.64 19.33 -2.21
CA GLY A 265 -9.43 19.71 -1.03
C GLY A 265 -9.27 18.72 0.13
N ILE A 266 -9.87 19.03 1.28
CA ILE A 266 -9.93 18.13 2.44
C ILE A 266 -11.17 17.27 2.28
N GLY A 267 -10.99 15.97 2.02
CA GLY A 267 -12.08 14.99 2.02
C GLY A 267 -12.13 14.24 3.34
N GLU A 268 -13.25 14.35 4.07
CA GLU A 268 -13.47 13.68 5.37
C GLU A 268 -14.12 12.30 5.23
N ALA A 269 -13.66 11.49 4.27
CA ALA A 269 -14.21 10.16 4.08
C ALA A 269 -13.28 9.10 4.71
N PRO A 270 -13.83 8.09 5.40
CA PRO A 270 -13.04 6.99 5.92
C PRO A 270 -12.33 6.23 4.78
N PRO A 271 -11.16 5.61 5.07
CA PRO A 271 -10.37 4.88 4.07
C PRO A 271 -11.06 3.59 3.57
N TRP A 272 -12.06 3.11 4.31
CA TRP A 272 -12.90 1.96 4.01
C TRP A 272 -14.37 2.27 4.31
N THR A 273 -15.27 1.34 4.01
CA THR A 273 -16.66 1.30 4.49
C THR A 273 -17.01 -0.10 4.97
N LEU A 274 -17.83 -0.21 6.02
CA LEU A 274 -18.31 -1.48 6.57
C LEU A 274 -19.84 -1.47 6.57
N THR A 275 -20.45 -2.41 5.84
CA THR A 275 -21.90 -2.52 5.71
C THR A 275 -22.34 -3.92 6.14
N PRO A 276 -22.84 -4.11 7.37
CA PRO A 276 -23.44 -5.36 7.80
C PRO A 276 -24.68 -5.67 6.96
N TYR A 277 -24.79 -6.92 6.48
CA TYR A 277 -25.93 -7.39 5.69
C TYR A 277 -26.54 -8.65 6.30
N GLY A 278 -27.75 -8.99 5.85
CA GLY A 278 -28.53 -10.11 6.37
C GLY A 278 -29.07 -9.89 7.79
N THR A 279 -29.86 -10.86 8.26
CA THR A 279 -30.28 -10.99 9.67
C THR A 279 -29.15 -11.62 10.47
N ALA A 280 -29.14 -11.46 11.80
CA ALA A 280 -28.23 -12.21 12.65
C ALA A 280 -28.39 -13.70 12.31
N ALA A 281 -27.32 -14.35 11.87
CA ALA A 281 -27.37 -15.77 11.60
C ALA A 281 -27.66 -16.49 12.93
N ASP A 282 -28.61 -17.43 12.93
CA ASP A 282 -28.72 -18.39 14.02
C ASP A 282 -27.33 -18.99 14.20
N ASN A 283 -26.76 -18.77 15.38
CA ASN A 283 -25.35 -18.86 15.70
C ASN A 283 -24.85 -20.31 15.49
N THR A 284 -24.68 -20.76 14.26
CA THR A 284 -24.06 -22.04 13.91
C THR A 284 -22.57 -21.85 14.12
N CYS A 285 -22.20 -21.99 15.40
CA CYS A 285 -20.87 -22.18 15.95
C CYS A 285 -19.79 -22.12 14.87
N VAL A 286 -19.32 -20.90 14.60
CA VAL A 286 -17.99 -20.67 14.06
C VAL A 286 -17.06 -21.59 14.86
N LYS A 287 -16.39 -22.54 14.19
CA LYS A 287 -15.60 -23.58 14.86
C LYS A 287 -14.61 -22.91 15.82
N ARG A 288 -14.96 -22.93 17.11
CA ARG A 288 -14.07 -22.58 18.21
C ARG A 288 -13.03 -23.68 18.32
N GLN A 289 -11.92 -23.51 17.65
CA GLN A 289 -10.74 -24.32 17.93
C GLN A 289 -9.70 -23.40 18.57
N GLU A 290 -9.20 -23.79 19.74
CA GLU A 290 -7.88 -23.33 20.18
C GLU A 290 -6.88 -23.89 19.16
N THR A 291 -6.24 -23.01 18.39
CA THR A 291 -5.23 -23.44 17.43
C THR A 291 -3.97 -22.64 17.58
N ALA A 292 -2.86 -23.34 17.85
CA ALA A 292 -1.52 -22.86 17.59
C ALA A 292 -1.43 -22.48 16.09
N GLY A 293 -1.19 -21.21 15.77
CA GLY A 293 -1.14 -20.76 14.38
C GLY A 293 -1.33 -19.25 14.10
N GLY A 294 -1.62 -18.42 15.10
CA GLY A 294 -1.81 -16.96 14.94
C GLY A 294 -3.25 -16.51 15.24
N PRO A 295 -3.53 -15.19 15.31
CA PRO A 295 -4.84 -14.67 15.72
C PRO A 295 -6.02 -15.03 14.79
N LEU A 296 -5.74 -15.35 13.52
CA LEU A 296 -6.74 -15.73 12.51
C LEU A 296 -6.77 -17.24 12.23
N ALA A 297 -6.11 -18.04 13.06
CA ALA A 297 -6.07 -19.48 12.86
C ALA A 297 -7.50 -20.09 12.84
N GLY A 298 -7.71 -21.01 11.89
CA GLY A 298 -9.01 -21.63 11.63
C GLY A 298 -9.98 -20.81 10.79
N LEU A 299 -9.59 -19.62 10.30
CA LEU A 299 -10.35 -18.87 9.29
C LEU A 299 -9.92 -19.25 7.87
N THR A 300 -10.86 -19.29 6.93
CA THR A 300 -10.59 -19.51 5.49
C THR A 300 -10.90 -18.25 4.68
N VAL A 301 -9.92 -17.80 3.88
CA VAL A 301 -10.01 -16.66 2.97
C VAL A 301 -9.97 -17.14 1.53
N LEU A 302 -11.02 -16.89 0.76
CA LEU A 302 -11.00 -17.04 -0.69
C LEU A 302 -10.53 -15.73 -1.32
N GLU A 303 -9.44 -15.78 -2.08
CA GLU A 303 -8.87 -14.57 -2.70
C GLU A 303 -8.90 -14.67 -4.23
N ALA A 304 -9.66 -13.78 -4.87
CA ALA A 304 -9.71 -13.62 -6.32
C ALA A 304 -9.08 -12.30 -6.78
N GLY A 305 -7.90 -11.98 -6.28
CA GLY A 305 -7.17 -10.74 -6.57
C GLY A 305 -6.17 -10.86 -7.72
N ARG A 306 -5.77 -9.74 -8.30
CA ARG A 306 -4.69 -9.61 -9.29
C ARG A 306 -3.71 -8.52 -8.90
N ARG A 307 -2.48 -8.61 -9.41
CA ARG A 307 -1.39 -7.64 -9.18
C ARG A 307 -0.96 -7.58 -7.71
N VAL A 308 -1.17 -6.45 -7.03
CA VAL A 308 -0.53 -6.16 -5.73
C VAL A 308 -1.56 -6.02 -4.61
N GLN A 309 -2.54 -5.10 -4.74
CA GLN A 309 -3.44 -4.71 -3.65
C GLN A 309 -4.17 -5.87 -2.95
N ALA A 310 -5.05 -6.60 -3.64
CA ALA A 310 -5.78 -7.74 -3.06
C ALA A 310 -4.85 -8.92 -2.68
N PRO A 311 -3.87 -9.32 -3.52
CA PRO A 311 -2.92 -10.36 -3.15
C PRO A 311 -2.15 -10.04 -1.86
N LEU A 312 -1.72 -8.79 -1.66
CA LEU A 312 -1.06 -8.34 -0.44
C LEU A 312 -2.00 -8.39 0.77
N ALA A 313 -3.23 -7.90 0.63
CA ALA A 313 -4.22 -7.96 1.71
C ALA A 313 -4.44 -9.40 2.20
N ALA A 314 -4.63 -10.35 1.27
CA ALA A 314 -4.76 -11.76 1.62
C ALA A 314 -3.46 -12.36 2.18
N HIS A 315 -2.29 -11.94 1.68
CA HIS A 315 -1.01 -12.38 2.23
C HIS A 315 -0.89 -12.04 3.71
N LEU A 316 -1.25 -10.81 4.11
CA LEU A 316 -1.24 -10.36 5.50
C LEU A 316 -2.20 -11.17 6.38
N LEU A 317 -3.41 -11.47 5.89
CA LEU A 317 -4.35 -12.34 6.61
C LEU A 317 -3.76 -13.75 6.79
N GLY A 318 -3.03 -14.26 5.80
CA GLY A 318 -2.29 -15.51 5.89
C GLY A 318 -1.15 -15.47 6.92
N LEU A 319 -0.39 -14.38 6.98
CA LEU A 319 0.65 -14.17 8.01
C LEU A 319 0.06 -14.12 9.43
N LEU A 320 -1.19 -13.66 9.57
CA LEU A 320 -1.93 -13.68 10.83
C LEU A 320 -2.56 -15.05 11.15
N GLY A 321 -2.38 -16.06 10.29
CA GLY A 321 -2.77 -17.45 10.53
C GLY A 321 -3.98 -17.97 9.74
N ALA A 322 -4.60 -17.15 8.88
CA ALA A 322 -5.73 -17.60 8.06
C ALA A 322 -5.26 -18.55 6.95
N GLU A 323 -6.10 -19.54 6.60
CA GLU A 323 -5.88 -20.34 5.40
C GLU A 323 -6.36 -19.56 4.18
N VAL A 324 -5.44 -19.24 3.27
CA VAL A 324 -5.75 -18.48 2.06
C VAL A 324 -5.79 -19.41 0.86
N ILE A 325 -6.92 -19.42 0.15
CA ILE A 325 -7.15 -20.16 -1.08
C ILE A 325 -7.34 -19.16 -2.22
N ARG A 326 -6.33 -19.08 -3.09
CA ARG A 326 -6.33 -18.21 -4.26
C ARG A 326 -7.18 -18.81 -5.38
N ILE A 327 -8.13 -18.03 -5.88
CA ILE A 327 -8.97 -18.35 -7.04
C ILE A 327 -8.25 -17.85 -8.29
N GLU A 328 -7.66 -18.76 -9.05
CA GLU A 328 -6.90 -18.43 -10.26
C GLU A 328 -7.72 -18.70 -11.53
N PRO A 329 -7.55 -17.88 -12.59
CA PRO A 329 -8.17 -18.16 -13.88
C PRO A 329 -7.55 -19.41 -14.53
N PRO A 330 -8.17 -19.98 -15.58
CA PRO A 330 -7.58 -21.04 -16.38
C PRO A 330 -6.16 -20.71 -16.85
N GLY A 331 -5.22 -21.62 -16.57
CA GLY A 331 -3.78 -21.41 -16.84
C GLY A 331 -3.02 -20.68 -15.73
N GLY A 332 -3.68 -20.34 -14.63
CA GLY A 332 -3.09 -19.68 -13.47
C GLY A 332 -2.98 -18.16 -13.59
N ASP A 333 -2.55 -17.51 -12.50
CA ASP A 333 -2.24 -16.08 -12.51
C ASP A 333 -1.07 -15.77 -13.48
N PRO A 334 -1.27 -14.89 -14.49
CA PRO A 334 -0.19 -14.48 -15.40
C PRO A 334 1.08 -13.96 -14.71
N LEU A 335 0.95 -13.39 -13.51
CA LEU A 335 2.09 -12.92 -12.72
C LEU A 335 3.05 -14.07 -12.36
N ARG A 336 2.59 -15.33 -12.28
CA ARG A 336 3.45 -16.50 -11.99
C ARG A 336 4.57 -16.67 -13.01
N GLY A 337 4.32 -16.33 -14.28
CA GLY A 337 5.29 -16.45 -15.37
C GLY A 337 6.12 -15.19 -15.61
N MET A 338 5.99 -14.16 -14.77
CA MET A 338 6.64 -12.87 -14.98
C MET A 338 8.09 -12.86 -14.45
N PRO A 339 9.11 -12.60 -15.27
CA PRO A 339 10.49 -12.51 -14.80
C PRO A 339 10.72 -11.34 -13.81
N PRO A 340 11.76 -11.44 -12.96
CA PRO A 340 12.62 -12.60 -12.81
C PRO A 340 11.94 -13.68 -11.95
N ALA A 341 12.31 -14.94 -12.17
CA ALA A 341 11.78 -16.07 -11.43
C ALA A 341 12.82 -16.68 -10.49
N CYS A 342 12.31 -17.29 -9.41
CA CYS A 342 13.04 -18.19 -8.53
C CYS A 342 12.43 -19.58 -8.71
N SER A 343 13.26 -20.57 -9.04
CA SER A 343 12.77 -21.93 -9.33
C SER A 343 11.61 -21.99 -10.34
N GLY A 344 11.67 -21.17 -11.40
CA GLY A 344 10.66 -21.12 -12.46
C GLY A 344 9.33 -20.42 -12.10
N VAL A 345 9.23 -19.82 -10.91
CA VAL A 345 8.07 -19.01 -10.48
C VAL A 345 8.50 -17.57 -10.24
N SER A 346 7.75 -16.60 -10.76
CA SER A 346 8.03 -15.18 -10.55
C SER A 346 8.30 -14.85 -9.09
N ALA A 347 9.44 -14.22 -8.82
CA ALA A 347 9.81 -13.81 -7.47
C ALA A 347 8.82 -12.80 -6.88
N ARG A 348 8.20 -11.97 -7.74
CA ARG A 348 7.14 -11.02 -7.35
C ARG A 348 5.84 -11.73 -6.98
N TRP A 349 5.50 -12.79 -7.70
CA TRP A 349 4.37 -13.63 -7.34
C TRP A 349 4.60 -14.28 -5.98
N LEU A 350 5.79 -14.82 -5.73
CA LEU A 350 6.17 -15.44 -4.46
C LEU A 350 6.12 -14.45 -3.29
N ALA A 351 6.60 -13.22 -3.48
CA ALA A 351 6.56 -12.17 -2.46
C ALA A 351 5.14 -11.87 -1.93
N LEU A 352 4.10 -12.08 -2.76
CA LEU A 352 2.71 -11.76 -2.43
C LEU A 352 1.82 -13.00 -2.20
N ASN A 353 2.30 -14.20 -2.55
CA ASN A 353 1.46 -15.40 -2.57
C ASN A 353 2.10 -16.63 -1.91
N ARG A 354 3.29 -16.50 -1.33
CA ARG A 354 3.88 -17.57 -0.51
C ARG A 354 2.91 -18.01 0.59
N GLY A 355 2.82 -19.32 0.80
CA GLY A 355 1.94 -19.95 1.78
C GLY A 355 0.47 -20.10 1.36
N LYS A 356 0.03 -19.49 0.25
CA LYS A 356 -1.35 -19.63 -0.24
C LYS A 356 -1.54 -20.97 -0.95
N LYS A 357 -2.71 -21.57 -0.76
CA LYS A 357 -3.23 -22.62 -1.67
C LYS A 357 -3.81 -21.95 -2.91
N ALA A 358 -3.98 -22.69 -4.00
CA ALA A 358 -4.61 -22.19 -5.21
C ALA A 358 -5.59 -23.22 -5.79
N VAL A 359 -6.66 -22.73 -6.39
CA VAL A 359 -7.62 -23.51 -7.17
C VAL A 359 -7.94 -22.76 -8.46
N GLU A 360 -7.97 -23.49 -9.57
CA GLU A 360 -8.36 -22.95 -10.86
C GLU A 360 -9.90 -22.91 -10.98
N ILE A 361 -10.44 -21.74 -11.33
CA ILE A 361 -11.87 -21.45 -11.53
C ILE A 361 -12.01 -20.48 -12.69
N ASP A 362 -12.69 -20.91 -13.77
CA ASP A 362 -13.12 -19.99 -14.83
C ASP A 362 -14.39 -19.25 -14.43
N ILE A 363 -14.25 -18.03 -13.92
CA ILE A 363 -15.39 -17.18 -13.56
C ILE A 363 -16.31 -16.85 -14.76
N LYS A 364 -15.90 -17.11 -16.02
CA LYS A 364 -16.77 -16.98 -17.19
C LYS A 364 -17.65 -18.22 -17.40
N SER A 365 -17.24 -19.39 -16.91
CA SER A 365 -18.02 -20.62 -16.94
C SER A 365 -19.10 -20.62 -15.86
N ALA A 366 -20.35 -20.90 -16.23
CA ALA A 366 -21.45 -21.00 -15.27
C ALA A 366 -21.26 -22.14 -14.27
N GLY A 367 -20.59 -23.23 -14.66
CA GLY A 367 -20.29 -24.35 -13.76
C GLY A 367 -19.29 -23.96 -12.68
N ASP A 368 -18.21 -23.29 -13.09
CA ASP A 368 -17.16 -22.87 -12.17
C ASP A 368 -17.60 -21.73 -11.26
N ARG A 369 -18.51 -20.85 -11.72
CA ARG A 369 -19.16 -19.89 -10.83
C ARG A 369 -19.96 -20.57 -9.72
N ARG A 370 -20.70 -21.65 -10.01
CA ARG A 370 -21.40 -22.43 -8.97
C ARG A 370 -20.40 -23.06 -7.99
N ARG A 371 -19.30 -23.61 -8.49
CA ARG A 371 -18.22 -24.14 -7.65
C ARG A 371 -17.60 -23.07 -6.74
N LEU A 372 -17.43 -21.84 -7.23
CA LEU A 372 -16.97 -20.72 -6.40
C LEU A 372 -17.98 -20.37 -5.30
N VAL A 373 -19.28 -20.35 -5.62
CA VAL A 373 -20.34 -20.14 -4.61
C VAL A 373 -20.33 -21.26 -3.56
N GLU A 374 -20.14 -22.52 -3.96
CA GLU A 374 -20.00 -23.65 -3.03
C GLU A 374 -18.79 -23.51 -2.12
N LEU A 375 -17.64 -23.04 -2.62
CA LEU A 375 -16.48 -22.74 -1.79
C LEU A 375 -16.78 -21.59 -0.82
N ALA A 376 -17.45 -20.54 -1.29
CA ALA A 376 -17.81 -19.38 -0.48
C ALA A 376 -18.82 -19.71 0.63
N ALA A 377 -19.63 -20.77 0.45
CA ALA A 377 -20.61 -21.25 1.43
C ALA A 377 -19.98 -21.60 2.80
N SER A 378 -18.70 -21.99 2.82
CA SER A 378 -17.96 -22.34 4.05
C SER A 378 -16.79 -21.42 4.36
N ALA A 379 -16.57 -20.38 3.56
CA ALA A 379 -15.46 -19.45 3.76
C ALA A 379 -15.82 -18.36 4.80
N ASP A 380 -14.81 -17.78 5.43
CA ASP A 380 -14.98 -16.62 6.30
C ASP A 380 -14.92 -15.31 5.54
N VAL A 381 -14.07 -15.26 4.51
CA VAL A 381 -13.82 -14.07 3.70
C VAL A 381 -13.81 -14.42 2.22
N PHE A 382 -14.46 -13.61 1.40
CA PHE A 382 -14.23 -13.56 -0.04
C PHE A 382 -13.66 -12.20 -0.41
N LEU A 383 -12.43 -12.17 -0.93
CA LEU A 383 -11.68 -10.94 -1.22
C LEU A 383 -11.34 -10.85 -2.72
N HIS A 384 -11.67 -9.73 -3.36
CA HIS A 384 -11.34 -9.49 -4.77
C HIS A 384 -11.00 -8.03 -5.08
N ASN A 385 -10.40 -7.79 -6.26
CA ASN A 385 -10.16 -6.46 -6.83
C ASN A 385 -10.53 -6.39 -8.31
N TRP A 386 -11.64 -7.04 -8.69
CA TRP A 386 -12.13 -6.99 -10.06
C TRP A 386 -12.57 -5.59 -10.47
N ALA A 387 -12.60 -5.34 -11.77
CA ALA A 387 -13.11 -4.08 -12.30
C ALA A 387 -14.54 -3.79 -11.77
N PRO A 388 -14.89 -2.51 -11.53
CA PRO A 388 -16.22 -2.15 -11.04
C PRO A 388 -17.34 -2.78 -11.85
N GLY A 389 -18.37 -3.29 -11.17
CA GLY A 389 -19.52 -3.97 -11.79
C GLY A 389 -19.25 -5.40 -12.29
N LYS A 390 -18.00 -5.86 -12.32
CA LYS A 390 -17.68 -7.21 -12.84
C LYS A 390 -18.25 -8.33 -11.99
N ALA A 391 -18.25 -8.19 -10.67
CA ALA A 391 -18.80 -9.19 -9.74
C ALA A 391 -20.32 -9.34 -9.94
N ALA A 392 -21.07 -8.22 -9.92
CA ALA A 392 -22.50 -8.19 -10.19
C ALA A 392 -22.85 -8.78 -11.56
N ALA A 393 -22.12 -8.42 -12.63
CA ALA A 393 -22.34 -8.96 -13.96
C ALA A 393 -22.12 -10.49 -14.06
N LEU A 394 -21.43 -11.09 -13.09
CA LEU A 394 -21.18 -12.52 -13.02
C LEU A 394 -22.08 -13.24 -12.00
N GLY A 395 -22.92 -12.53 -11.23
CA GLY A 395 -23.68 -13.11 -10.11
C GLY A 395 -22.76 -13.57 -8.97
N LEU A 396 -21.75 -12.76 -8.65
CA LEU A 396 -20.75 -13.00 -7.61
C LEU A 396 -20.57 -11.76 -6.71
N ASP A 397 -21.56 -10.85 -6.68
CA ASP A 397 -21.55 -9.74 -5.74
C ASP A 397 -21.90 -10.24 -4.32
N HIS A 398 -21.80 -9.35 -3.33
CA HIS A 398 -22.07 -9.68 -1.94
C HIS A 398 -23.49 -10.23 -1.73
N GLU A 399 -24.52 -9.72 -2.42
CA GLU A 399 -25.90 -10.24 -2.33
C GLU A 399 -25.99 -11.69 -2.83
N ASP A 400 -25.29 -12.00 -3.93
CA ASP A 400 -25.28 -13.35 -4.52
C ASP A 400 -24.61 -14.36 -3.57
N LEU A 401 -23.45 -13.99 -3.01
CA LEU A 401 -22.71 -14.88 -2.10
C LEU A 401 -23.34 -14.95 -0.71
N ALA A 402 -24.00 -13.89 -0.24
CA ALA A 402 -24.72 -13.87 1.02
C ALA A 402 -25.89 -14.86 1.05
N ALA A 403 -26.49 -15.17 -0.11
CA ALA A 403 -27.53 -16.19 -0.19
C ALA A 403 -27.01 -17.60 0.16
N ALA A 404 -25.74 -17.89 -0.14
CA ALA A 404 -25.08 -19.14 0.24
C ALA A 404 -24.42 -19.07 1.62
N ASN A 405 -23.92 -17.90 2.02
CA ASN A 405 -23.26 -17.68 3.30
C ASN A 405 -23.62 -16.30 3.90
N PRO A 406 -24.67 -16.23 4.74
CA PRO A 406 -25.11 -14.98 5.36
C PRO A 406 -24.10 -14.36 6.34
N ALA A 407 -23.07 -15.10 6.75
CA ALA A 407 -22.02 -14.68 7.68
C ALA A 407 -20.71 -14.29 6.97
N LEU A 408 -20.67 -14.30 5.63
CA LEU A 408 -19.47 -14.00 4.86
C LEU A 408 -19.00 -12.57 5.11
N VAL A 409 -17.67 -12.37 5.22
CA VAL A 409 -17.08 -11.06 5.03
C VAL A 409 -16.75 -10.92 3.54
N TYR A 410 -17.56 -10.13 2.82
CA TYR A 410 -17.35 -9.86 1.40
C TYR A 410 -16.46 -8.62 1.27
N ALA A 411 -15.27 -8.76 0.71
CA ALA A 411 -14.27 -7.71 0.65
C ALA A 411 -13.96 -7.29 -0.79
N TYR A 412 -14.20 -6.02 -1.08
CA TYR A 412 -13.83 -5.38 -2.34
C TYR A 412 -12.73 -4.35 -2.14
N THR A 413 -11.59 -4.57 -2.79
CA THR A 413 -10.46 -3.63 -2.84
C THR A 413 -10.42 -3.00 -4.22
N SER A 414 -10.79 -1.71 -4.31
CA SER A 414 -11.02 -1.03 -5.60
C SER A 414 -10.05 0.12 -5.84
N GLY A 415 -10.11 0.75 -7.02
CA GLY A 415 -9.37 1.98 -7.28
C GLY A 415 -9.94 3.20 -6.54
N TRP A 416 -11.27 3.40 -6.64
CA TRP A 416 -11.92 4.67 -6.29
C TRP A 416 -13.09 4.57 -5.30
N ALA A 417 -13.48 3.36 -4.90
CA ALA A 417 -14.64 3.10 -4.02
C ALA A 417 -15.96 3.78 -4.47
N GLY A 418 -16.15 4.02 -5.78
CA GLY A 418 -17.31 4.75 -6.30
C GLY A 418 -17.40 6.22 -5.86
N ARG A 419 -16.39 6.76 -5.18
CA ARG A 419 -16.37 8.12 -4.63
C ARG A 419 -16.04 9.21 -5.66
N VAL A 420 -15.66 8.81 -6.87
CA VAL A 420 -15.19 9.71 -7.92
C VAL A 420 -16.05 9.52 -9.16
N PRO A 421 -16.90 10.50 -9.52
CA PRO A 421 -17.60 10.51 -10.80
C PRO A 421 -16.61 10.54 -11.96
N ASP A 422 -16.91 9.78 -13.02
CA ASP A 422 -16.07 9.65 -14.21
C ASP A 422 -14.59 9.42 -13.85
N ALA A 423 -14.38 8.46 -12.94
CA ALA A 423 -13.04 8.08 -12.53
C ALA A 423 -12.30 7.44 -13.71
N PRO A 424 -10.99 7.71 -13.88
CA PRO A 424 -10.18 6.97 -14.83
C PRO A 424 -9.94 5.55 -14.31
N MET A 425 -9.11 4.76 -14.98
CA MET A 425 -8.69 3.44 -14.50
C MET A 425 -8.25 3.51 -13.05
N GLY A 426 -8.73 2.57 -12.24
CA GLY A 426 -8.35 2.43 -10.85
C GLY A 426 -6.96 1.80 -10.67
N THR A 427 -5.93 2.37 -11.29
CA THR A 427 -4.53 1.94 -11.10
C THR A 427 -3.79 2.87 -10.16
N ASP A 428 -2.74 2.37 -9.53
CA ASP A 428 -1.88 3.11 -8.62
C ASP A 428 -1.45 4.47 -9.18
N PHE A 429 -0.92 4.50 -10.41
CA PHE A 429 -0.41 5.73 -11.03
C PHE A 429 -1.53 6.73 -11.38
N MET A 430 -2.69 6.26 -11.86
CA MET A 430 -3.85 7.14 -12.10
C MET A 430 -4.34 7.77 -10.79
N VAL A 431 -4.37 6.99 -9.72
CA VAL A 431 -4.80 7.47 -8.41
C VAL A 431 -3.74 8.43 -7.84
N GLN A 432 -2.44 8.13 -7.94
CA GLN A 432 -1.40 9.06 -7.51
C GLN A 432 -1.49 10.41 -8.25
N ALA A 433 -1.75 10.38 -9.56
CA ALA A 433 -1.90 11.58 -10.37
C ALA A 433 -3.13 12.39 -9.97
N ARG A 434 -4.30 11.76 -9.79
CA ARG A 434 -5.55 12.46 -9.48
C ARG A 434 -5.65 12.98 -8.05
N THR A 435 -4.86 12.42 -7.13
CA THR A 435 -5.04 12.64 -5.69
C THR A 435 -3.96 13.53 -5.06
N GLY A 436 -3.06 14.13 -5.84
CA GLY A 436 -2.00 15.00 -5.30
C GLY A 436 -0.87 14.25 -4.59
N VAL A 437 -0.92 12.91 -4.55
CA VAL A 437 0.20 12.09 -4.03
C VAL A 437 1.47 12.34 -4.83
N GLY A 438 1.37 12.52 -6.16
CA GLY A 438 2.52 12.86 -6.99
C GLY A 438 3.20 14.19 -6.62
N GLU A 439 2.45 15.16 -6.09
CA GLU A 439 3.02 16.39 -5.53
C GLU A 439 3.57 16.16 -4.11
N ALA A 440 2.80 15.46 -3.27
CA ALA A 440 3.16 15.21 -1.87
C ALA A 440 4.46 14.42 -1.73
N ALA A 441 4.71 13.48 -2.65
CA ALA A 441 5.90 12.64 -2.65
C ALA A 441 7.19 13.41 -2.99
N ARG A 442 7.10 14.67 -3.43
CA ARG A 442 8.23 15.48 -3.93
C ARG A 442 8.46 16.74 -3.08
N PRO A 443 9.71 17.09 -2.72
CA PRO A 443 10.03 18.34 -2.01
C PRO A 443 9.71 19.58 -2.88
N ALA A 444 9.53 20.74 -2.24
CA ALA A 444 8.98 21.95 -2.88
C ALA A 444 9.73 22.46 -4.13
N ASP A 445 11.01 22.13 -4.28
CA ASP A 445 11.86 22.50 -5.41
C ASP A 445 11.79 21.53 -6.59
N GLU A 446 11.17 20.36 -6.43
CA GLU A 446 10.98 19.39 -7.49
C GLU A 446 9.58 19.54 -8.14
N PRO A 447 9.43 19.31 -9.45
CA PRO A 447 8.10 19.28 -10.09
C PRO A 447 7.26 18.10 -9.55
N PRO A 448 5.92 18.24 -9.45
CA PRO A 448 5.03 17.14 -9.09
C PRO A 448 5.20 15.95 -10.04
N ALA A 449 5.34 14.76 -9.49
CA ALA A 449 5.47 13.56 -10.30
C ALA A 449 5.19 12.30 -9.46
N PRO A 450 4.25 11.42 -9.86
CA PRO A 450 3.99 10.15 -9.20
C PRO A 450 5.27 9.36 -8.95
N SER A 451 5.32 8.65 -7.82
CA SER A 451 6.33 7.61 -7.63
C SER A 451 6.03 6.46 -8.59
N LEU A 452 7.06 5.90 -9.22
CA LEU A 452 6.90 4.66 -9.99
C LEU A 452 6.87 3.41 -9.11
N MET A 453 7.12 3.56 -7.80
CA MET A 453 6.68 2.54 -6.84
C MET A 453 5.16 2.50 -6.79
N THR A 454 4.62 1.30 -6.64
CA THR A 454 3.19 1.05 -6.41
C THR A 454 2.78 1.38 -4.96
N LEU A 455 2.88 2.66 -4.58
CA LEU A 455 2.68 3.14 -3.20
C LEU A 455 1.26 2.86 -2.69
N LEU A 456 0.26 3.16 -3.52
CA LEU A 456 -1.15 3.05 -3.17
C LEU A 456 -1.66 1.62 -3.29
N ASP A 457 -1.08 0.78 -4.16
CA ASP A 457 -1.39 -0.65 -4.20
C ASP A 457 -0.95 -1.33 -2.89
N VAL A 458 0.27 -1.03 -2.42
CA VAL A 458 0.79 -1.59 -1.17
C VAL A 458 -0.04 -1.07 0.00
N LEU A 459 -0.15 0.25 0.16
CA LEU A 459 -0.90 0.84 1.27
C LEU A 459 -2.40 0.49 1.19
N GLY A 460 -2.96 0.37 -0.01
CA GLY A 460 -4.32 -0.10 -0.24
C GLY A 460 -4.50 -1.57 0.11
N GLY A 461 -3.48 -2.41 -0.06
CA GLY A 461 -3.47 -3.79 0.44
C GLY A 461 -3.45 -3.84 1.97
N LEU A 462 -2.71 -2.94 2.62
CA LEU A 462 -2.75 -2.78 4.09
C LEU A 462 -4.16 -2.38 4.53
N LEU A 463 -4.75 -1.33 3.94
CA LEU A 463 -6.10 -0.90 4.30
C LEU A 463 -7.16 -1.95 3.97
N GLY A 464 -6.97 -2.75 2.92
CA GLY A 464 -7.84 -3.89 2.60
C GLY A 464 -7.82 -4.96 3.69
N ALA A 465 -6.65 -5.33 4.19
CA ALA A 465 -6.54 -6.26 5.33
C ALA A 465 -7.14 -5.67 6.62
N GLU A 466 -6.92 -4.37 6.87
CA GLU A 466 -7.55 -3.66 8.00
C GLU A 466 -9.07 -3.70 7.92
N ALA A 467 -9.64 -3.42 6.74
CA ALA A 467 -11.08 -3.47 6.51
C ALA A 467 -11.64 -4.89 6.72
N VAL A 468 -10.95 -5.94 6.25
CA VAL A 468 -11.35 -7.34 6.47
C VAL A 468 -11.31 -7.69 7.96
N LEU A 469 -10.25 -7.33 8.69
CA LEU A 469 -10.14 -7.57 10.13
C LEU A 469 -11.25 -6.87 10.92
N ALA A 470 -11.54 -5.62 10.57
CA ALA A 470 -12.65 -4.86 11.14
C ALA A 470 -14.01 -5.51 10.82
N GLY A 471 -14.20 -5.99 9.59
CA GLY A 471 -15.40 -6.74 9.18
C GLY A 471 -15.56 -8.07 9.91
N LEU A 472 -14.47 -8.83 10.09
CA LEU A 472 -14.45 -10.05 10.89
C LEU A 472 -14.82 -9.77 12.35
N LEU A 473 -14.23 -8.76 12.97
CA LEU A 473 -14.57 -8.38 14.34
C LEU A 473 -16.05 -7.98 14.46
N LEU A 474 -16.55 -7.19 13.51
CA LEU A 474 -17.97 -6.79 13.49
C LEU A 474 -18.89 -8.01 13.32
N ARG A 475 -18.51 -8.98 12.48
CA ARG A 475 -19.22 -10.26 12.34
C ARG A 475 -19.24 -11.03 13.66
N GLU A 476 -18.10 -11.20 14.33
CA GLU A 476 -18.05 -11.93 15.62
C GLU A 476 -18.93 -11.24 16.69
N ARG A 477 -19.05 -9.90 16.63
CA ARG A 477 -19.86 -9.13 17.57
C ARG A 477 -21.36 -9.10 17.27
N THR A 478 -21.74 -9.25 16.00
CA THR A 478 -23.14 -9.07 15.56
C THR A 478 -23.80 -10.33 15.02
N GLY A 479 -23.02 -11.35 14.68
CA GLY A 479 -23.49 -12.57 14.01
C GLY A 479 -23.92 -12.34 12.56
N ARG A 480 -23.59 -11.19 11.95
CA ARG A 480 -24.01 -10.80 10.60
C ARG A 480 -22.82 -10.76 9.65
N GLY A 481 -23.02 -11.17 8.41
CA GLY A 481 -22.05 -10.93 7.33
C GLY A 481 -21.81 -9.44 7.12
N VAL A 482 -20.65 -9.09 6.58
CA VAL A 482 -20.22 -7.69 6.41
C VAL A 482 -19.64 -7.50 5.03
N ARG A 483 -20.15 -6.51 4.30
CA ARG A 483 -19.51 -6.02 3.09
C ARG A 483 -18.49 -4.97 3.50
N VAL A 484 -17.24 -5.16 3.11
CA VAL A 484 -16.16 -4.22 3.34
C VAL A 484 -15.63 -3.73 2.01
N ASP A 485 -15.61 -2.41 1.82
CA ASP A 485 -15.03 -1.79 0.65
C ASP A 485 -13.83 -0.94 1.07
N SER A 486 -12.71 -1.08 0.37
CA SER A 486 -11.52 -0.23 0.55
C SER A 486 -11.01 0.20 -0.83
N SER A 487 -10.08 1.16 -0.86
CA SER A 487 -9.56 1.63 -2.15
C SER A 487 -8.17 2.22 -2.14
N LEU A 488 -7.56 2.29 -3.33
CA LEU A 488 -6.36 3.09 -3.59
C LEU A 488 -6.59 4.57 -3.26
N LEU A 489 -7.81 5.10 -3.49
CA LEU A 489 -8.19 6.45 -3.07
C LEU A 489 -8.12 6.61 -1.53
N GLY A 490 -8.65 5.64 -0.77
CA GLY A 490 -8.52 5.62 0.69
C GLY A 490 -7.06 5.57 1.15
N ALA A 491 -6.21 4.81 0.46
CA ALA A 491 -4.76 4.82 0.68
C ALA A 491 -4.14 6.20 0.43
N ALA A 492 -4.56 6.87 -0.64
CA ALA A 492 -4.12 8.23 -0.93
C ALA A 492 -4.63 9.24 0.10
N ASP A 493 -5.83 9.06 0.65
CA ASP A 493 -6.39 9.91 1.71
C ASP A 493 -5.48 9.81 2.94
N ALA A 494 -5.22 8.58 3.42
CA ALA A 494 -4.34 8.32 4.55
C ALA A 494 -2.92 8.90 4.36
N LEU A 495 -2.32 8.69 3.18
CA LEU A 495 -0.95 9.14 2.90
C LEU A 495 -0.80 10.66 2.80
N THR A 496 -1.83 11.37 2.33
CA THR A 496 -1.79 12.83 2.17
C THR A 496 -2.36 13.61 3.34
N ALA A 497 -3.05 12.94 4.28
CA ALA A 497 -3.65 13.57 5.44
C ALA A 497 -2.67 14.48 6.22
N PRO A 498 -1.40 14.11 6.48
CA PRO A 498 -0.45 15.01 7.13
C PRO A 498 -0.20 16.30 6.34
N ALA A 499 -0.11 16.23 5.01
CA ALA A 499 0.09 17.40 4.16
C ALA A 499 -1.16 18.30 4.13
N LEU A 500 -2.36 17.71 4.11
CA LEU A 500 -3.62 18.45 4.15
C LEU A 500 -3.85 19.13 5.52
N ARG A 501 -3.45 18.49 6.62
CA ARG A 501 -3.48 19.12 7.97
C ARG A 501 -2.59 20.36 8.02
N ARG A 502 -1.39 20.31 7.43
CA ARG A 502 -0.52 21.50 7.31
C ARG A 502 -1.23 22.64 6.58
N VAL A 503 -1.94 22.35 5.50
CA VAL A 503 -2.74 23.37 4.77
C VAL A 503 -3.82 23.97 5.68
N ALA A 504 -4.53 23.13 6.44
CA ALA A 504 -5.54 23.58 7.39
C ALA A 504 -4.96 24.48 8.51
N GLU A 505 -3.70 24.24 8.88
CA GLU A 505 -2.93 25.06 9.83
C GLU A 505 -2.30 26.33 9.20
N GLY A 506 -2.53 26.59 7.90
CA GLY A 506 -1.96 27.72 7.18
C GLY A 506 -0.47 27.55 6.82
N LEU A 507 0.06 26.33 6.90
CA LEU A 507 1.43 25.98 6.53
C LEU A 507 1.51 25.50 5.07
N PRO A 508 2.67 25.62 4.40
CA PRO A 508 2.87 25.07 3.07
C PRO A 508 2.60 23.55 3.02
N PRO A 509 1.82 23.06 2.03
CA PRO A 509 1.51 21.62 1.90
C PRO A 509 2.75 20.77 1.66
N ARG A 510 3.68 21.30 0.86
CA ARG A 510 4.91 20.61 0.46
C ARG A 510 6.00 20.77 1.51
N ARG A 511 6.85 19.75 1.62
CA ARG A 511 8.06 19.80 2.45
C ARG A 511 9.11 20.73 1.81
N PRO A 512 10.02 21.34 2.58
CA PRO A 512 11.04 22.26 2.06
C PRO A 512 11.94 21.65 0.98
N ALA A 513 12.68 22.51 0.28
CA ALA A 513 13.64 22.10 -0.74
C ALA A 513 14.71 21.14 -0.17
N GLY A 514 15.07 20.11 -0.93
CA GLY A 514 16.06 19.11 -0.51
C GLY A 514 15.64 18.18 0.65
N PHE A 515 14.38 18.22 1.09
CA PHE A 515 13.89 17.35 2.15
C PHE A 515 14.06 15.86 1.79
N ARG A 516 14.63 15.07 2.71
CA ARG A 516 15.01 13.64 2.54
C ARG A 516 15.82 13.35 1.28
N ARG A 517 16.67 14.30 0.86
CA ARG A 517 17.64 14.08 -0.21
C ARG A 517 18.89 13.39 0.37
N PRO A 518 19.25 12.18 -0.10
CA PRO A 518 20.49 11.53 0.31
C PRO A 518 21.72 12.35 -0.06
N LEU A 519 22.75 12.27 0.79
CA LEU A 519 24.06 12.89 0.57
C LEU A 519 25.01 11.86 -0.03
N ARG A 520 25.72 12.24 -1.10
CA ARG A 520 26.65 11.36 -1.81
C ARG A 520 27.98 11.24 -1.05
N THR A 521 28.49 10.02 -0.95
CA THR A 521 29.84 9.69 -0.45
C THR A 521 30.67 9.08 -1.58
N ALA A 522 31.96 8.82 -1.33
CA ALA A 522 32.88 8.27 -2.34
C ALA A 522 32.45 6.90 -2.88
N ASP A 523 31.75 6.13 -2.05
CA ASP A 523 31.38 4.73 -2.26
C ASP A 523 29.85 4.48 -2.16
N GLY A 524 29.04 5.52 -1.99
CA GLY A 524 27.61 5.34 -1.78
C GLY A 524 26.85 6.60 -1.40
N TRP A 525 25.88 6.43 -0.51
CA TRP A 525 24.96 7.47 -0.07
C TRP A 525 24.60 7.30 1.39
N ILE A 526 24.40 8.42 2.08
CA ILE A 526 23.88 8.45 3.46
C ILE A 526 22.64 9.34 3.54
N ALA A 527 21.73 9.02 4.44
CA ALA A 527 20.55 9.81 4.73
C ALA A 527 20.64 10.31 6.19
N PRO A 528 20.80 11.62 6.40
CA PRO A 528 20.62 12.23 7.71
C PRO A 528 19.18 12.10 8.20
N THR A 529 18.98 12.19 9.52
CA THR A 529 17.63 12.32 10.09
C THR A 529 16.96 13.61 9.63
N ASP A 530 15.62 13.61 9.55
CA ASP A 530 14.81 14.76 9.15
C ASP A 530 15.15 16.02 9.96
N SER A 531 15.45 15.86 11.26
CA SER A 531 15.78 16.95 12.18
C SER A 531 17.13 17.61 11.91
N CYS A 532 18.08 16.92 11.28
CA CYS A 532 19.45 17.41 11.10
C CYS A 532 19.90 17.48 9.63
N ALA A 533 19.04 17.08 8.68
CA ALA A 533 19.36 17.03 7.25
C ALA A 533 19.90 18.34 6.68
N ALA A 534 19.31 19.49 7.06
CA ALA A 534 19.79 20.79 6.61
C ALA A 534 21.22 21.11 7.10
N ALA A 535 21.54 20.74 8.35
CA ALA A 535 22.88 20.93 8.90
C ALA A 535 23.90 19.96 8.29
N ALA A 536 23.51 18.69 8.10
CA ALA A 536 24.36 17.68 7.48
C ALA A 536 24.69 18.01 6.01
N ALA A 537 23.77 18.66 5.28
CA ALA A 537 23.98 19.08 3.90
C ALA A 537 25.06 20.17 3.73
N ALA A 538 25.51 20.81 4.81
CA ALA A 538 26.58 21.81 4.78
C ALA A 538 27.99 21.18 4.70
N TYR A 539 28.12 19.87 4.87
CA TYR A 539 29.39 19.15 4.83
C TYR A 539 29.64 18.58 3.43
N ASP A 540 30.86 18.72 2.92
CA ASP A 540 31.27 18.03 1.69
C ASP A 540 31.74 16.61 2.03
N LEU A 541 30.91 15.62 1.66
CA LEU A 541 31.12 14.21 2.00
C LEU A 541 31.58 13.38 0.79
N ARG A 542 31.70 13.99 -0.39
CA ARG A 542 31.86 13.28 -1.68
C ARG A 542 33.16 12.48 -1.80
N GLU A 543 34.21 12.93 -1.12
CA GLU A 543 35.53 12.28 -1.12
C GLU A 543 35.73 11.36 0.10
N LEU A 544 34.77 11.29 1.02
CA LEU A 544 34.82 10.41 2.19
C LEU A 544 34.09 9.10 1.88
N SER A 545 34.60 7.97 2.39
CA SER A 545 33.80 6.73 2.43
C SER A 545 32.54 6.91 3.27
N GLY A 546 31.53 6.08 3.06
CA GLY A 546 30.27 6.12 3.82
C GLY A 546 30.51 6.00 5.33
N ALA A 547 31.46 5.16 5.75
CA ALA A 547 31.83 5.01 7.15
C ALA A 547 32.49 6.26 7.74
N GLU A 548 33.39 6.91 7.01
CA GLU A 548 34.05 8.16 7.42
C GLU A 548 33.06 9.32 7.46
N ALA A 549 32.17 9.43 6.48
CA ALA A 549 31.12 10.44 6.44
C ALA A 549 30.17 10.30 7.64
N LEU A 550 29.73 9.08 7.96
CA LEU A 550 28.91 8.80 9.16
C LEU A 550 29.67 9.15 10.45
N ALA A 551 30.97 8.84 10.53
CA ALA A 551 31.79 9.21 11.68
C ALA A 551 31.91 10.74 11.84
N LEU A 552 32.16 11.46 10.75
CA LEU A 552 32.25 12.92 10.72
C LEU A 552 30.93 13.58 11.15
N LEU A 553 29.79 13.12 10.66
CA LEU A 553 28.49 13.66 11.07
C LEU A 553 28.24 13.40 12.57
N ARG A 554 28.58 12.20 13.06
CA ARG A 554 28.45 11.86 14.49
C ARG A 554 29.30 12.76 15.40
N THR A 555 30.52 13.15 15.01
CA THR A 555 31.33 14.09 15.83
C THR A 555 30.70 15.46 15.97
N HIS A 556 29.78 15.83 15.06
CA HIS A 556 29.01 17.06 15.09
C HIS A 556 27.58 16.88 15.65
N GLY A 557 27.28 15.71 16.22
CA GLY A 557 25.95 15.40 16.76
C GLY A 557 24.86 15.23 15.69
N LEU A 558 25.24 15.00 14.43
CA LEU A 558 24.32 14.82 13.31
C LEU A 558 24.14 13.32 13.06
N ALA A 559 22.89 12.84 13.21
CA ALA A 559 22.54 11.44 13.02
C ALA A 559 22.24 11.15 11.54
N ALA A 560 22.78 10.04 11.03
CA ALA A 560 22.56 9.60 9.65
C ALA A 560 22.71 8.08 9.54
N THR A 561 22.19 7.53 8.45
CA THR A 561 22.22 6.09 8.15
C THR A 561 22.63 5.87 6.69
N ALA A 562 23.39 4.80 6.42
CA ALA A 562 23.72 4.42 5.04
C ALA A 562 22.47 4.05 4.24
N VAL A 563 22.38 4.52 3.00
CA VAL A 563 21.28 4.18 2.10
C VAL A 563 21.56 2.83 1.44
N THR A 564 20.61 1.91 1.56
CA THR A 564 20.66 0.62 0.86
C THR A 564 20.30 0.82 -0.60
N THR A 565 21.30 0.83 -1.48
CA THR A 565 21.12 0.97 -2.94
C THR A 565 20.99 -0.36 -3.66
N ASP A 566 21.68 -1.40 -3.17
CA ASP A 566 21.53 -2.78 -3.59
C ASP A 566 20.60 -3.52 -2.62
N LEU A 567 19.41 -3.89 -3.11
CA LEU A 567 18.43 -4.59 -2.30
C LEU A 567 18.89 -6.00 -1.90
N THR A 568 19.78 -6.64 -2.65
CA THR A 568 20.27 -8.00 -2.32
C THR A 568 21.10 -8.00 -1.04
N ALA A 569 21.73 -6.87 -0.71
CA ALA A 569 22.49 -6.68 0.52
C ALA A 569 21.64 -6.77 1.80
N LEU A 570 20.30 -6.61 1.70
CA LEU A 570 19.38 -6.67 2.84
C LEU A 570 19.40 -8.03 3.57
N HIS A 571 19.81 -9.12 2.91
CA HIS A 571 19.98 -10.43 3.54
C HIS A 571 21.10 -10.48 4.58
N HIS A 572 22.08 -9.60 4.45
CA HIS A 572 23.30 -9.57 5.28
C HIS A 572 23.43 -8.27 6.06
N ASP A 573 22.40 -7.43 6.02
CA ASP A 573 22.41 -6.13 6.66
C ASP A 573 22.31 -6.29 8.18
N PRO A 574 23.30 -5.79 8.96
CA PRO A 574 23.31 -5.92 10.41
C PRO A 574 22.12 -5.22 11.10
N ARG A 575 21.45 -4.29 10.41
CA ARG A 575 20.23 -3.63 10.91
C ARG A 575 19.05 -4.60 10.98
N PHE A 576 19.06 -5.70 10.23
CA PHE A 576 17.97 -6.68 10.13
C PHE A 576 18.45 -8.10 10.52
N THR A 577 18.59 -8.39 11.82
CA THR A 577 19.16 -9.66 12.33
C THR A 577 18.24 -10.47 13.26
N GLY A 578 18.42 -11.80 13.27
CA GLY A 578 17.65 -12.74 14.10
C GLY A 578 16.29 -13.08 13.50
N ALA A 579 15.21 -13.08 14.29
CA ALA A 579 13.81 -13.16 13.80
C ALA A 579 13.40 -11.95 12.91
N ARG A 580 14.38 -11.15 12.49
CA ARG A 580 14.24 -9.92 11.75
C ARG A 580 14.99 -9.90 10.44
N SER A 581 15.72 -10.95 10.12
CA SER A 581 16.40 -11.05 8.84
C SER A 581 15.42 -11.16 7.68
N VAL A 582 15.84 -10.63 6.54
CA VAL A 582 15.28 -11.04 5.25
C VAL A 582 15.76 -12.47 5.00
N THR A 583 14.83 -13.41 4.86
CA THR A 583 15.11 -14.83 4.63
C THR A 583 14.91 -15.19 3.17
N ARG A 584 15.19 -16.44 2.81
CA ARG A 584 14.77 -17.01 1.52
C ARG A 584 13.66 -18.03 1.79
N ASP A 585 12.64 -18.02 0.93
CA ASP A 585 11.57 -19.01 0.99
C ASP A 585 12.00 -20.35 0.36
N ALA A 586 11.07 -21.31 0.31
CA ALA A 586 11.33 -22.65 -0.25
C ALA A 586 11.69 -22.64 -1.75
N HIS A 587 11.40 -21.56 -2.47
CA HIS A 587 11.76 -21.37 -3.88
C HIS A 587 13.06 -20.61 -4.07
N GLY A 588 13.66 -20.11 -2.98
CA GLY A 588 14.86 -19.27 -2.99
C GLY A 588 14.58 -17.76 -3.08
N ALA A 589 13.32 -17.35 -3.17
CA ALA A 589 12.96 -15.93 -3.28
C ALA A 589 13.13 -15.20 -1.95
N SER A 590 13.58 -13.95 -2.00
CA SER A 590 13.73 -13.12 -0.81
C SER A 590 12.38 -12.89 -0.12
N ALA A 591 12.36 -13.10 1.19
CA ALA A 591 11.20 -13.07 2.04
C ALA A 591 11.40 -12.06 3.17
N VAL A 592 10.54 -11.04 3.22
CA VAL A 592 10.54 -10.09 4.34
C VAL A 592 9.86 -10.72 5.56
N PRO A 593 10.32 -10.39 6.77
CA PRO A 593 9.74 -10.89 8.01
C PRO A 593 8.40 -10.23 8.32
N ASP A 594 7.64 -10.86 9.22
CA ASP A 594 6.31 -10.39 9.59
C ASP A 594 6.36 -9.00 10.24
N PRO A 595 5.36 -8.14 9.97
CA PRO A 595 5.33 -6.79 10.50
C PRO A 595 4.88 -6.71 11.97
N TRP A 596 4.35 -7.80 12.52
CA TRP A 596 3.87 -7.90 13.89
C TRP A 596 4.69 -8.84 14.75
N SER A 597 4.70 -8.57 16.04
CA SER A 597 4.97 -9.56 17.08
C SER A 597 3.79 -9.56 18.06
N PHE A 598 3.21 -10.74 18.28
CA PHE A 598 2.15 -10.98 19.25
C PHE A 598 2.74 -11.67 20.49
N LEU A 599 2.30 -11.24 21.69
CA LEU A 599 2.60 -11.87 22.98
C LEU A 599 1.32 -12.25 23.71
#